data_AF-A0AAV8ZJD6-F1
#
_entry.id   AF-A0AAV8ZJD6-F1
#
_cell.length_a   1.000
_cell.length_b   1.000
_cell.length_c   1.000
_cell.angle_alpha   90.00
_cell.angle_beta   90.00
_cell.angle_gamma   90.00
#
_symmetry.space_group_name_H-M   'P 1'
#
loop_
_entity.id
_entity.type
_entity.pdbx_description
1 polymer ?
#
loop_
_entity_poly.entity_id
_entity_poly.type
_entity_poly.pdbx_seq_one_letter_code
_entity_poly.pdbx_strand_id
1 'polypeptide(L)'
;MASKTVIGKLGDFNHLNNDFSVFKVKLKQWFVVNGISKHEVKHAILISSLNDEMYILLRNLCVTKEPDTEKLEELMQKLEIHCAPVQSLFTAREKLYHAIKSNTEGVSECAARVHNLANQC
;
A
#
# COMPACT_ATOMS: atom_id res chain seq x y z
N MET A 1 38.45 3.73 -0.03
CA MET A 1 37.01 4.01 -0.20
C MET A 1 36.32 3.60 1.09
N ALA A 2 35.78 4.54 1.87
CA ALA A 2 35.16 4.22 3.16
C ALA A 2 33.92 3.35 2.91
N SER A 3 33.89 2.14 3.49
CA SER A 3 32.73 1.25 3.44
C SER A 3 31.60 1.94 4.19
N LYS A 4 30.59 2.42 3.48
CA LYS A 4 29.43 3.09 4.08
C LYS A 4 28.60 2.01 4.78
N THR A 5 28.72 1.92 6.11
CA THR A 5 27.95 0.97 6.91
C THR A 5 26.47 1.28 6.77
N VAL A 6 25.73 0.36 6.18
CA VAL A 6 24.27 0.44 6.06
C VAL A 6 23.66 0.13 7.43
N ILE A 7 22.79 1.01 7.91
CA ILE A 7 22.14 0.90 9.21
C ILE A 7 20.75 0.28 9.01
N GLY A 8 20.54 -0.87 9.65
CA GLY A 8 19.29 -1.61 9.63
C GLY A 8 19.06 -2.43 8.34
N LYS A 9 18.14 -3.39 8.41
CA LYS A 9 17.75 -4.22 7.27
C LYS A 9 16.39 -3.75 6.75
N LEU A 10 16.32 -3.44 5.45
CA LEU A 10 15.05 -3.30 4.75
C LEU A 10 14.55 -4.71 4.42
N GLY A 11 13.32 -5.04 4.82
CA GLY A 11 12.69 -6.31 4.50
C GLY A 11 12.02 -6.26 3.13
N ASP A 12 11.88 -7.42 2.50
CA ASP A 12 11.20 -7.54 1.21
C ASP A 12 9.70 -7.30 1.37
N PHE A 13 9.12 -6.54 0.45
CA PHE A 13 7.70 -6.29 0.42
C PHE A 13 6.95 -7.44 -0.25
N ASN A 14 5.87 -7.87 0.40
CA ASN A 14 4.95 -8.90 -0.08
C ASN A 14 3.53 -8.49 0.34
N HIS A 15 2.65 -8.26 -0.63
CA HIS A 15 1.29 -7.79 -0.42
C HIS A 15 0.39 -8.75 0.38
N LEU A 16 0.73 -10.04 0.46
CA LEU A 16 -0.02 -11.03 1.23
C LEU A 16 0.20 -10.89 2.74
N ASN A 17 1.40 -10.46 3.14
CA ASN A 17 1.84 -10.45 4.54
C ASN A 17 2.08 -9.04 5.08
N ASN A 18 2.23 -8.05 4.21
CA ASN A 18 2.64 -6.70 4.57
C ASN A 18 1.67 -5.65 4.03
N ASP A 19 1.35 -4.67 4.88
CA ASP A 19 0.63 -3.46 4.49
C ASP A 19 1.58 -2.50 3.76
N PHE A 20 1.20 -2.06 2.56
CA PHE A 20 2.02 -1.16 1.74
C PHE A 20 2.22 0.23 2.38
N SER A 21 1.23 0.76 3.08
CA SER A 21 1.32 2.04 3.80
C SER A 21 2.38 1.98 4.89
N VAL A 22 2.41 0.87 5.64
CA VAL A 22 3.43 0.61 6.66
C VAL A 22 4.82 0.47 6.02
N PHE A 23 4.92 -0.31 4.94
CA PHE A 23 6.17 -0.47 4.20
C PHE A 23 6.70 0.86 3.66
N LYS A 24 5.84 1.68 3.04
CA LYS A 24 6.16 3.02 2.52
C LYS A 24 6.75 3.94 3.59
N VAL A 25 6.20 3.93 4.81
CA VAL A 25 6.75 4.71 5.92
C VAL A 25 8.12 4.18 6.33
N LYS A 26 8.28 2.86 6.51
CA LYS A 26 9.57 2.24 6.88
C LYS A 26 10.65 2.54 5.83
N LEU A 27 10.33 2.42 4.55
CA LEU A 27 11.24 2.70 3.44
C LEU A 27 11.74 4.16 3.47
N LYS A 28 10.82 5.12 3.66
CA LYS A 28 11.18 6.54 3.79
C LYS A 28 12.12 6.81 4.96
N GLN A 29 11.84 6.23 6.13
CA GLN A 29 12.71 6.38 7.30
C GLN A 29 14.07 5.72 7.08
N TRP A 30 14.10 4.58 6.39
CA TRP A 30 15.34 3.90 6.05
C TRP A 30 16.25 4.75 5.16
N PHE A 31 15.68 5.49 4.20
CA PHE A 31 16.43 6.46 3.41
C PHE A 31 17.01 7.59 4.26
N VAL A 32 16.25 8.10 5.23
CA VAL A 32 16.69 9.18 6.13
C VAL A 32 17.85 8.71 7.00
N VAL A 33 17.72 7.55 7.65
CA VAL A 33 18.75 6.98 8.54
C VAL A 33 20.05 6.72 7.79
N ASN A 34 19.98 6.25 6.53
CA ASN A 34 21.16 5.96 5.71
C ASN A 34 21.69 7.17 4.90
N GLY A 35 21.08 8.35 5.08
CA GLY A 35 21.48 9.57 4.38
C GLY A 35 21.41 9.43 2.86
N ILE A 36 20.35 8.78 2.35
CA ILE A 36 20.16 8.52 0.92
C ILE A 36 19.35 9.68 0.34
N SER A 37 20.02 10.55 -0.40
CA SER A 37 19.41 11.72 -1.05
C SER A 37 19.20 11.53 -2.55
N LYS A 38 20.08 10.78 -3.22
CA LYS A 38 20.03 10.56 -4.68
C LYS A 38 18.77 9.80 -5.08
N HIS A 39 18.00 10.37 -6.01
CA HIS A 39 16.74 9.79 -6.50
C HIS A 39 16.97 8.40 -7.13
N GLU A 40 17.98 8.26 -7.98
CA GLU A 40 18.36 6.97 -8.62
C GLU A 40 18.62 5.86 -7.61
N VAL A 41 19.27 6.19 -6.48
CA VAL A 41 19.57 5.22 -5.43
C VAL A 41 18.30 4.81 -4.70
N LYS A 42 17.42 5.77 -4.36
CA LYS A 42 16.11 5.46 -3.75
C LYS A 42 15.25 4.59 -4.67
N HIS A 43 15.32 4.87 -5.97
CA HIS A 43 14.63 4.13 -7.02
C HIS A 43 15.09 2.68 -7.08
N ALA A 44 16.40 2.45 -7.21
CA ALA A 44 16.98 1.12 -7.21
C ALA A 44 16.64 0.34 -5.93
N ILE A 45 16.65 1.01 -4.76
CA ILE A 45 16.30 0.38 -3.49
C ILE A 45 14.83 -0.04 -3.47
N LEU A 46 13.89 0.82 -3.91
CA LEU A 46 12.48 0.46 -3.99
C LEU A 46 12.30 -0.82 -4.83
N ILE A 47 12.85 -0.84 -6.04
CA ILE A 47 12.74 -2.01 -6.93
C ILE A 47 13.35 -3.26 -6.28
N SER A 48 14.55 -3.15 -5.71
CA SER A 48 15.22 -4.28 -5.05
C SER A 48 14.51 -4.79 -3.80
N SER A 49 13.65 -3.98 -3.20
CA SER A 49 12.90 -4.33 -2.00
C SER A 49 11.53 -4.96 -2.28
N LEU A 50 11.12 -5.04 -3.55
CA LEU A 50 9.92 -5.77 -3.95
C LEU A 50 10.27 -7.23 -4.18
N ASN A 51 9.39 -8.14 -3.78
CA ASN A 51 9.48 -9.53 -4.26
C ASN A 51 9.15 -9.62 -5.77
N ASP A 52 9.48 -10.75 -6.39
CA ASP A 52 9.31 -10.95 -7.84
C ASP A 52 7.86 -10.71 -8.30
N GLU A 53 6.87 -11.17 -7.54
CA GLU A 53 5.45 -10.98 -7.84
C GLU A 53 5.06 -9.49 -7.84
N MET A 54 5.51 -8.73 -6.84
CA MET A 54 5.24 -7.30 -6.76
C MET A 54 5.97 -6.52 -7.84
N TYR A 55 7.15 -6.95 -8.25
CA TYR A 55 7.86 -6.35 -9.37
C TYR A 55 7.13 -6.58 -10.71
N ILE A 56 6.67 -7.81 -10.96
CA ILE A 56 5.85 -8.14 -12.15
C ILE A 56 4.56 -7.31 -12.15
N LEU A 57 3.90 -7.19 -10.99
CA LEU A 57 2.71 -6.35 -10.84
C LEU A 57 3.03 -4.87 -11.14
N LEU A 58 4.11 -4.33 -10.57
CA LEU A 58 4.52 -2.95 -10.82
C LEU A 58 4.75 -2.73 -12.32
N ARG A 59 5.45 -3.65 -13.00
CA ARG A 59 5.65 -3.60 -14.45
C ARG A 59 4.32 -3.57 -15.21
N ASN A 60 3.33 -4.36 -14.80
CA ASN A 60 2.00 -4.36 -15.43
C ASN A 60 1.23 -3.04 -15.18
N LEU A 61 1.46 -2.37 -14.05
CA LEU A 61 0.91 -1.04 -13.75
C LEU A 61 1.60 0.09 -14.55
N CYS A 62 2.81 -0.16 -15.07
CA CYS A 62 3.59 0.75 -15.88
C CYS A 62 3.34 0.46 -17.38
N VAL A 63 2.17 0.89 -17.88
CA VAL A 63 1.70 0.55 -19.24
C VAL A 63 2.52 1.19 -20.37
N THR A 64 3.08 2.39 -20.14
CA THR A 64 3.71 3.21 -21.19
C THR A 64 5.22 3.36 -21.05
N LYS A 65 5.79 3.04 -19.89
CA LYS A 65 7.21 3.24 -19.56
C LYS A 65 7.70 2.06 -18.73
N GLU A 66 8.97 1.71 -18.88
CA GLU A 66 9.56 0.70 -17.98
C GLU A 66 9.67 1.26 -16.56
N PRO A 67 9.48 0.41 -15.54
CA PRO A 67 9.54 0.85 -14.14
C PRO A 67 10.88 1.52 -13.81
N ASP A 68 11.97 1.18 -14.52
CA ASP A 68 13.31 1.79 -14.36
C ASP A 68 13.40 3.26 -14.80
N THR A 69 12.43 3.74 -15.57
CA THR A 69 12.44 5.09 -16.17
C THR A 69 11.40 6.04 -15.57
N GLU A 70 10.50 5.51 -14.73
CA GLU A 70 9.44 6.29 -14.10
C GLU A 70 9.93 6.95 -12.80
N LYS A 71 9.21 7.97 -12.32
CA LYS A 71 9.62 8.63 -11.07
C LYS A 71 9.29 7.77 -9.87
N LEU A 72 10.13 7.83 -8.84
CA LEU A 72 9.92 7.07 -7.61
C LEU A 72 8.55 7.37 -6.99
N GLU A 73 8.15 8.64 -6.97
CA GLU A 73 6.85 9.03 -6.39
C GLU A 73 5.67 8.45 -7.16
N GLU A 74 5.77 8.40 -8.49
CA GLU A 74 4.72 7.85 -9.37
C GLU A 74 4.59 6.33 -9.16
N LEU A 75 5.70 5.60 -9.07
CA LEU A 75 5.70 4.17 -8.76
C LEU A 75 5.11 3.87 -7.38
N MET A 76 5.53 4.63 -6.37
CA MET A 76 4.98 4.49 -5.01
C MET A 76 3.48 4.77 -4.98
N GLN A 77 3.00 5.74 -5.75
CA GLN A 77 1.58 6.05 -5.84
C GLN A 77 0.79 4.93 -6.54
N LYS A 78 1.30 4.38 -7.65
CA LYS A 78 0.66 3.23 -8.34
C LYS A 78 0.52 2.03 -7.41
N LEU A 79 1.58 1.71 -6.67
CA LEU A 79 1.57 0.62 -5.69
C LEU A 79 0.61 0.89 -4.54
N GLU A 80 0.56 2.13 -4.04
CA GLU A 80 -0.37 2.53 -2.97
C GLU A 80 -1.82 2.41 -3.42
N ILE A 81 -2.15 2.85 -4.63
CA ILE A 81 -3.51 2.73 -5.18
C ILE A 81 -3.90 1.25 -5.36
N HIS A 82 -2.98 0.42 -5.85
CA HIS A 82 -3.26 -1.00 -6.05
C HIS A 82 -3.39 -1.77 -4.73
N CYS A 83 -2.52 -1.49 -3.76
CA CYS A 83 -2.53 -2.15 -2.46
C CYS A 83 -3.55 -1.54 -1.49
N ALA A 84 -4.12 -0.38 -1.81
CA ALA A 84 -5.22 0.18 -1.04
C ALA A 84 -6.42 -0.77 -1.12
N PRO A 85 -7.15 -0.97 -0.01
CA PRO A 85 -8.37 -1.76 -0.04
C PRO A 85 -9.37 -1.07 -0.97
N VAL A 86 -9.55 -1.62 -2.18
CA VAL A 86 -10.60 -1.19 -3.09
C VAL A 86 -11.90 -1.82 -2.59
N GLN A 87 -12.60 -1.10 -1.72
CA GLN A 87 -13.98 -1.46 -1.42
C GLN A 87 -14.81 -1.12 -2.67
N SER A 88 -15.16 -2.15 -3.44
CA SER A 88 -16.04 -1.95 -4.59
C SER A 88 -17.40 -1.41 -4.11
N LEU A 89 -18.01 -0.51 -4.88
CA LEU A 89 -19.37 -0.01 -4.59
C LEU A 89 -20.37 -1.16 -4.46
N PHE A 90 -20.18 -2.24 -5.24
CA PHE A 90 -21.01 -3.44 -5.15
C PHE A 90 -20.87 -4.13 -3.80
N THR A 91 -19.65 -4.32 -3.31
CA THR A 91 -19.39 -4.91 -2.00
C THR A 91 -19.88 -4.02 -0.86
N ALA A 92 -19.73 -2.70 -0.98
CA ALA A 92 -20.27 -1.75 0.01
C ALA A 92 -21.80 -1.84 0.11
N ARG A 93 -22.48 -1.83 -1.04
CA ARG A 93 -23.94 -1.97 -1.14
C ARG A 93 -24.43 -3.33 -0.68
N GLU A 94 -23.71 -4.39 -1.02
CA GLU A 94 -24.02 -5.74 -0.56
C GLU A 94 -24.00 -5.82 0.97
N LYS A 95 -22.95 -5.29 1.63
CA LYS A 95 -22.88 -5.19 3.10
C LYS A 95 -24.01 -4.34 3.69
N LEU A 96 -24.37 -3.23 3.06
CA LEU A 96 -25.47 -2.37 3.50
C LEU A 96 -26.82 -3.09 3.40
N TYR A 97 -27.11 -3.71 2.26
CA TYR A 97 -28.39 -4.40 2.04
C TYR A 97 -28.53 -5.68 2.86
N HIS A 98 -27.42 -6.33 3.23
CA HIS A 98 -27.42 -7.47 4.14
C HIS A 98 -27.33 -7.07 5.62
N ALA A 99 -27.32 -5.77 5.95
CA ALA A 99 -27.26 -5.31 7.33
C ALA A 99 -28.60 -5.56 8.04
N ILE A 100 -28.65 -6.65 8.81
CA ILE A 100 -29.78 -6.99 9.68
C ILE A 100 -29.36 -6.69 11.13
N LYS A 101 -30.30 -6.25 11.97
CA LYS A 101 -30.07 -6.03 13.41
C LYS A 101 -29.75 -7.36 14.09
N SER A 102 -28.64 -7.44 14.82
CA SER A 102 -28.35 -8.64 15.63
C SER A 102 -29.30 -8.74 16.83
N ASN A 103 -29.53 -9.96 17.31
CA ASN A 103 -30.32 -10.22 18.52
C ASN A 103 -29.72 -9.57 19.77
N THR A 104 -28.40 -9.38 19.79
CA THR A 104 -27.65 -8.75 20.89
C THR A 104 -27.44 -7.25 20.70
N GLU A 105 -27.78 -6.71 19.53
CA GLU A 105 -27.50 -5.32 19.16
C GLU A 105 -28.68 -4.40 19.50
N GLY A 106 -28.35 -3.27 20.11
CA GLY A 106 -29.32 -2.21 20.41
C GLY A 106 -29.81 -1.50 19.15
N VAL A 107 -31.00 -0.88 19.21
CA VAL A 107 -31.57 -0.17 18.05
C VAL A 107 -30.71 1.03 17.64
N SER A 108 -30.18 1.78 18.61
CA SER A 108 -29.28 2.92 18.36
C SER A 108 -27.94 2.49 17.74
N GLU A 109 -27.39 1.38 18.22
CA GLU A 109 -26.15 0.79 17.70
C GLU A 109 -26.32 0.30 16.26
N CYS A 110 -27.44 -0.39 15.99
CA CYS A 110 -27.81 -0.81 14.64
C CYS A 110 -27.98 0.39 13.70
N ALA A 111 -28.64 1.46 14.14
CA ALA A 111 -28.81 2.66 13.34
C ALA A 111 -27.46 3.33 13.01
N ALA A 112 -26.56 3.44 14.00
CA ALA A 112 -25.22 3.99 13.80
C ALA A 112 -24.39 3.14 12.83
N ARG A 113 -24.46 1.81 12.94
CA ARG A 113 -23.76 0.89 12.04
C ARG A 113 -24.28 0.96 10.61
N VAL A 114 -25.60 0.92 10.41
CA VAL A 114 -26.22 1.02 9.07
C VAL A 114 -25.88 2.37 8.43
N HIS A 115 -25.89 3.46 9.20
CA HIS A 115 -25.46 4.76 8.72
C HIS A 115 -23.98 4.77 8.29
N ASN A 116 -23.09 4.12 9.05
CA ASN A 116 -21.69 3.97 8.66
C ASN A 116 -21.53 3.19 7.34
N LEU A 117 -22.26 2.08 7.17
CA LEU A 117 -22.26 1.30 5.93
C LEU A 117 -22.77 2.11 4.73
N ALA A 118 -23.77 2.97 4.95
CA ALA A 118 -24.29 3.87 3.92
C ALA A 118 -23.26 4.93 3.50
N ASN A 119 -22.43 5.44 4.42
CA ASN A 119 -21.35 6.38 4.11
C ASN A 119 -20.19 5.77 3.29
N GLN A 120 -20.11 4.44 3.24
CA GLN A 120 -19.10 3.71 2.46
C GLN A 120 -19.58 3.36 1.04
N CYS A 121 -20.82 3.75 0.68
CA CYS A 121 -21.47 3.49 -0.60
C CYS A 121 -21.49 4.70 -1.53
#